data_AF-A0A4Y2DP14-F1
#
_entry.id   AF-A0A4Y2DP14-F1
#
_cell.length_a   1.000
_cell.length_b   1.000
_cell.length_c   1.000
_cell.angle_alpha   90.00
_cell.angle_beta   90.00
_cell.angle_gamma   90.00
#
_symmetry.space_group_name_H-M   'P 1'
#
loop_
_entity.id
_entity.type
_entity.pdbx_description
1 polymer ?
#
loop_
_entity_poly.entity_id
_entity_poly.type
_entity_poly.pdbx_seq_one_letter_code
_entity_poly.pdbx_strand_id
1 'polypeptide(L)'
;MYEGEFSSAEKHRKNFSELCAQIQRLLVKETETKEFSEKRKFKLPKIELRKFNGDDKEYLTFWNENKMQYLLQAVVPITKTTRLVESFPVTAENYPKAISQLKERFGRDNLLVQIYVRDLLSMVVKNAASGHTKKDLRVLYDEL
;
A
#
# COMPACT_ATOMS: atom_id res chain seq x y z
N MET A 1 -11.92 -41.38 48.69
CA MET A 1 -11.77 -39.93 48.39
C MET A 1 -10.74 -39.67 47.28
N TYR A 2 -10.47 -40.64 46.37
CA TYR A 2 -9.45 -40.52 45.31
C TYR A 2 -10.01 -40.68 43.87
N GLU A 3 -11.16 -41.32 43.70
CA GLU A 3 -11.75 -41.55 42.36
C GLU A 3 -12.27 -40.26 41.71
N GLY A 4 -12.81 -39.33 42.50
CA GLY A 4 -13.30 -38.05 42.01
C GLY A 4 -12.19 -37.15 41.47
N GLU A 5 -11.02 -37.17 42.12
CA GLU A 5 -9.84 -36.41 41.68
C GLU A 5 -9.23 -37.02 40.41
N PHE A 6 -9.20 -38.36 40.31
CA PHE A 6 -8.73 -39.06 39.13
C PHE A 6 -9.61 -38.78 37.91
N SER A 7 -10.94 -38.82 38.07
CA SER A 7 -11.89 -38.48 37.01
C SER A 7 -11.77 -37.02 36.57
N SER A 8 -11.52 -36.11 37.51
CA SER A 8 -11.27 -34.70 37.22
C SER A 8 -9.97 -34.51 36.40
N ALA A 9 -8.89 -35.19 36.78
CA ALA A 9 -7.62 -35.16 36.06
C ALA A 9 -7.75 -35.72 34.63
N GLU A 10 -8.49 -36.80 34.43
CA GLU A 10 -8.75 -37.34 33.09
C GLU A 10 -9.57 -36.39 32.22
N LYS A 11 -10.55 -35.69 32.81
CA LYS A 11 -11.34 -34.66 32.12
C LYS A 11 -10.46 -33.49 31.69
N HIS A 12 -9.55 -33.02 32.55
CA HIS A 12 -8.58 -31.99 32.20
C HIS A 12 -7.65 -32.43 31.08
N ARG A 13 -7.16 -33.68 31.10
CA ARG A 13 -6.33 -34.24 30.02
C ARG A 13 -7.08 -34.26 28.69
N LYS A 14 -8.34 -34.68 28.67
CA LYS A 14 -9.17 -34.70 27.46
C LYS A 14 -9.39 -33.29 26.92
N ASN A 15 -9.76 -32.35 27.78
CA ASN A 15 -9.96 -30.95 27.41
C ASN A 15 -8.66 -30.32 26.86
N PHE A 16 -7.51 -30.60 27.47
CA PHE A 16 -6.22 -30.11 27.00
C PHE A 16 -5.85 -30.70 25.63
N SER A 17 -6.06 -32.01 25.43
CA SER A 17 -5.84 -32.66 24.14
C SER A 17 -6.70 -32.04 23.03
N GLU A 18 -7.96 -31.76 23.33
CA GLU A 18 -8.88 -31.13 22.39
C GLU A 18 -8.49 -29.68 22.07
N LEU A 19 -8.05 -28.91 23.08
CA LEU A 19 -7.51 -27.57 22.89
C LEU A 19 -6.24 -27.60 22.02
N CYS A 20 -5.32 -28.53 22.26
CA CYS A 20 -4.13 -28.71 21.43
C CYS A 20 -4.50 -29.04 19.98
N ALA A 21 -5.47 -29.91 19.76
CA ALA A 21 -5.96 -30.24 18.41
C ALA A 21 -6.65 -29.04 17.72
N GLN A 22 -7.31 -28.16 18.47
CA GLN A 22 -7.88 -26.91 17.93
C GLN A 22 -6.79 -25.89 17.59
N ILE A 23 -5.81 -25.69 18.45
CA ILE A 23 -4.66 -24.81 18.21
C ILE A 23 -3.87 -25.29 16.99
N GLN A 24 -3.65 -26.60 16.86
CA GLN A 24 -2.93 -27.13 15.72
C GLN A 24 -3.71 -26.97 14.41
N ARG A 25 -5.05 -27.09 14.43
CA ARG A 25 -5.91 -26.76 13.27
C ARG A 25 -5.87 -25.27 12.92
N LEU A 26 -5.86 -24.38 13.91
CA LEU A 26 -5.76 -22.93 13.69
C LEU A 26 -4.39 -22.53 13.14
N LEU A 27 -3.30 -23.11 13.66
CA LEU A 27 -1.95 -22.87 13.16
C LEU A 27 -1.78 -23.38 11.72
N VAL A 28 -2.32 -24.56 11.40
CA VAL A 28 -2.31 -25.07 10.01
C VAL A 28 -3.13 -24.15 9.08
N LYS A 29 -4.28 -23.65 9.55
CA LYS A 29 -5.11 -22.72 8.79
C LYS A 29 -4.47 -21.34 8.58
N GLU A 30 -3.67 -20.86 9.55
CA GLU A 30 -2.81 -19.67 9.39
C GLU A 30 -1.64 -19.93 8.43
N THR A 31 -1.06 -21.14 8.41
CA THR A 31 -0.03 -21.50 7.41
C THR A 31 -0.61 -21.62 6.00
N GLU A 32 -1.85 -22.10 5.83
CA GLU A 32 -2.55 -22.12 4.54
C GLU A 32 -2.94 -20.71 4.03
N THR A 33 -3.02 -19.71 4.91
CA THR A 33 -3.25 -18.29 4.52
C THR A 33 -1.97 -17.44 4.46
N LYS A 34 -0.79 -18.01 4.75
CA LYS A 34 0.51 -17.31 4.64
C LYS A 34 1.64 -18.15 4.02
N GLU A 35 1.33 -18.99 3.04
CA GLU A 35 2.28 -19.31 1.95
C GLU A 35 2.33 -18.12 0.97
N PHE A 36 2.68 -16.93 1.46
CA PHE A 36 3.03 -15.76 0.64
C PHE A 36 4.49 -15.32 0.87
N SER A 37 5.31 -16.25 1.40
CA SER A 37 6.73 -16.05 1.66
C SER A 37 7.65 -17.03 0.93
N GLU A 38 7.14 -17.80 -0.05
CA GLU A 38 8.00 -18.11 -1.18
C GLU A 38 8.49 -16.77 -1.72
N LYS A 39 9.82 -16.58 -1.73
CA LYS A 39 10.51 -15.43 -2.29
C LYS A 39 9.86 -15.08 -3.61
N ARG A 40 8.87 -14.18 -3.60
CA ARG A 40 8.22 -13.70 -4.79
C ARG A 40 9.33 -13.04 -5.58
N LYS A 41 9.85 -13.77 -6.56
CA LYS A 41 10.53 -13.18 -7.69
C LYS A 41 9.44 -12.40 -8.40
N PHE A 42 9.16 -11.21 -7.89
CA PHE A 42 8.41 -10.23 -8.64
C PHE A 42 9.22 -10.05 -9.92
N LYS A 43 8.69 -10.60 -11.03
CA LYS A 43 9.12 -10.17 -12.35
C LYS A 43 8.56 -8.76 -12.48
N LEU A 44 9.24 -7.81 -11.87
CA LEU A 44 9.01 -6.40 -12.16
C LEU A 44 9.22 -6.25 -13.67
N PRO A 45 8.30 -5.60 -14.39
CA PRO A 45 8.57 -5.18 -15.75
C PRO A 45 9.93 -4.50 -15.74
N LYS A 46 10.91 -5.09 -16.44
CA LYS A 46 12.22 -4.47 -16.54
C LYS A 46 12.01 -3.17 -17.31
N ILE A 47 12.41 -2.04 -16.72
CA ILE A 47 12.44 -0.78 -17.45
C ILE A 47 13.49 -0.98 -18.56
N GLU A 48 13.05 -1.22 -19.78
CA GLU A 48 13.93 -1.26 -20.95
C GLU A 48 14.16 0.16 -21.44
N LEU A 49 14.98 0.91 -20.70
CA LEU A 49 15.42 2.23 -21.15
C LEU A 49 16.24 2.06 -22.42
N ARG A 50 15.98 2.92 -23.41
CA ARG A 50 16.85 3.05 -24.58
C ARG A 50 18.25 3.37 -24.06
N LYS A 51 19.31 2.80 -24.67
CA LYS A 51 20.70 3.13 -24.31
C LYS A 51 21.17 4.32 -25.14
N PHE A 52 21.90 5.24 -24.51
CA PHE A 52 22.52 6.36 -25.21
C PHE A 52 23.86 5.92 -25.81
N ASN A 53 24.07 6.22 -27.08
CA ASN A 53 25.29 5.89 -27.83
C ASN A 53 26.35 6.99 -27.76
N GLY A 54 26.07 8.14 -27.14
CA GLY A 54 26.98 9.29 -27.11
C GLY A 54 26.80 10.30 -28.24
N ASP A 55 25.80 10.14 -29.12
CA ASP A 55 25.52 11.13 -30.17
C ASP A 55 24.77 12.34 -29.61
N ASP A 56 25.41 13.50 -29.61
CA ASP A 56 24.84 14.77 -29.16
C ASP A 56 23.53 15.12 -29.88
N LYS A 57 23.38 14.73 -31.15
CA LYS A 57 22.14 14.99 -31.92
C LYS A 57 20.95 14.18 -31.40
N GLU A 58 21.21 13.00 -30.87
CA GLU A 58 20.17 12.11 -30.34
C GLU A 58 19.89 12.34 -28.85
N TYR A 59 20.76 13.08 -28.14
CA TYR A 59 20.66 13.25 -26.69
C TYR A 59 19.28 13.75 -26.22
N LEU A 60 18.72 14.79 -26.88
CA LEU A 60 17.42 15.35 -26.52
C LEU A 60 16.28 14.35 -26.72
N THR A 61 16.28 13.65 -27.85
CA THR A 61 15.27 12.64 -28.16
C THR A 61 15.37 11.48 -27.18
N PHE A 62 16.58 10.95 -26.97
CA PHE A 62 16.89 9.93 -25.98
C PHE A 62 16.36 10.30 -24.60
N TRP A 63 16.65 11.51 -24.12
CA TRP A 63 16.30 11.91 -22.75
C TRP A 63 14.80 12.05 -22.56
N ASN A 64 14.10 12.65 -23.52
CA ASN A 64 12.67 12.90 -23.41
C ASN A 64 11.83 11.62 -23.59
N GLU A 65 12.24 10.70 -24.48
CA GLU A 65 11.62 9.39 -24.62
C GLU A 65 11.72 8.57 -23.32
N ASN A 66 12.91 8.53 -22.72
CA ASN A 66 13.14 7.81 -21.46
C ASN A 66 12.32 8.40 -20.30
N LYS A 67 12.18 9.72 -20.22
CA LYS A 67 11.31 10.38 -19.23
C LYS A 67 9.85 9.95 -19.36
N MET A 68 9.34 9.84 -20.59
CA MET A 68 7.96 9.44 -20.83
C MET A 68 7.72 7.96 -20.48
N GLN A 69 8.66 7.09 -20.82
CA GLN A 69 8.63 5.68 -20.41
C GLN A 69 8.68 5.52 -18.88
N TYR A 70 9.55 6.29 -18.22
CA TYR A 70 9.63 6.30 -16.77
C TYR A 70 8.30 6.74 -16.13
N LEU A 71 7.67 7.78 -16.68
CA LEU A 71 6.36 8.27 -16.20
C LEU A 71 5.27 7.20 -16.31
N LEU A 72 5.20 6.47 -17.43
CA LEU A 72 4.25 5.37 -17.61
C LEU A 72 4.43 4.28 -16.54
N GLN A 73 5.68 3.92 -16.24
CA GLN A 73 5.97 2.87 -15.26
C GLN A 73 5.84 3.32 -13.80
N ALA A 74 6.02 4.62 -13.52
CA ALA A 74 5.88 5.18 -12.18
C ALA A 74 4.41 5.25 -11.71
N VAL A 75 3.45 5.16 -12.63
CA VAL A 75 2.03 5.23 -12.31
C VAL A 75 1.48 3.85 -11.93
N VAL A 76 0.72 3.78 -10.84
CA VAL A 76 0.05 2.55 -10.41
C VAL A 76 -0.90 2.08 -11.52
N PRO A 77 -0.84 0.81 -11.97
CA PRO A 77 -1.69 0.29 -13.05
C PRO A 77 -3.19 0.44 -12.77
N ILE A 78 -3.98 0.59 -13.84
CA ILE A 78 -5.46 0.59 -13.79
C ILE A 78 -6.04 1.76 -12.96
N THR A 79 -5.28 2.83 -12.76
CA THR A 79 -5.75 4.04 -12.08
C THR A 79 -6.24 5.10 -13.06
N LYS A 80 -6.97 6.10 -12.53
CA LYS A 80 -7.36 7.31 -13.29
C LYS A 80 -6.13 8.04 -13.86
N THR A 81 -5.00 7.93 -13.18
CA THR A 81 -3.70 8.47 -13.57
C THR A 81 -3.11 7.69 -14.73
N THR A 82 -3.20 6.35 -14.74
CA THR A 82 -2.67 5.50 -15.84
C THR A 82 -3.33 5.86 -17.16
N ARG A 83 -4.67 5.92 -17.18
CA ARG A 83 -5.45 6.25 -18.38
C ARG A 83 -5.09 7.62 -18.95
N LEU A 84 -4.72 8.56 -18.08
CA LEU A 84 -4.30 9.90 -18.50
C LEU A 84 -2.90 9.86 -19.14
N VAL A 85 -1.93 9.19 -18.52
CA VAL A 85 -0.58 9.11 -19.08
C VAL A 85 -0.54 8.27 -20.37
N GLU A 86 -1.28 7.16 -20.42
CA GLU A 86 -1.42 6.32 -21.62
C GLU A 86 -2.13 7.01 -22.79
N SER A 87 -2.91 8.06 -22.53
CA SER A 87 -3.58 8.83 -23.61
C SER A 87 -2.61 9.61 -24.48
N PHE A 88 -1.36 9.80 -24.01
CA PHE A 88 -0.31 10.45 -24.75
C PHE A 88 0.64 9.40 -25.35
N PRO A 89 0.97 9.47 -26.65
CA PRO A 89 1.98 8.60 -27.21
C PRO A 89 3.35 8.89 -26.58
N VAL A 90 4.21 7.85 -26.54
CA VAL A 90 5.55 7.88 -25.93
C VAL A 90 6.52 8.66 -26.82
N THR A 91 6.35 9.98 -26.87
CA THR A 91 7.18 10.88 -27.67
C THR A 91 7.75 12.00 -26.80
N ALA A 92 8.87 12.56 -27.26
CA ALA A 92 9.59 13.60 -26.55
C ALA A 92 8.74 14.85 -26.24
N GLU A 93 7.88 15.24 -27.18
CA GLU A 93 7.06 16.45 -27.12
C GLU A 93 5.88 16.35 -26.13
N ASN A 94 5.50 15.13 -25.75
CA ASN A 94 4.28 14.88 -25.01
C ASN A 94 4.49 14.76 -23.51
N TYR A 95 5.72 14.50 -23.04
CA TYR A 95 6.05 14.52 -21.62
C TYR A 95 5.59 15.81 -20.90
N PRO A 96 5.92 17.03 -21.37
CA PRO A 96 5.48 18.24 -20.68
C PRO A 96 3.95 18.39 -20.65
N LYS A 97 3.23 17.92 -21.68
CA LYS A 97 1.76 17.94 -21.74
C LYS A 97 1.16 16.98 -20.72
N ALA A 98 1.69 15.76 -20.62
CA ALA A 98 1.27 14.75 -19.65
C ALA A 98 1.49 15.25 -18.20
N ILE A 99 2.67 15.83 -17.91
CA ILE A 99 2.96 16.40 -16.59
C ILE A 99 2.02 17.57 -16.26
N SER A 100 1.75 18.44 -17.23
CA SER A 100 0.85 19.58 -17.03
C SER A 100 -0.56 19.12 -16.66
N GLN A 101 -1.11 18.14 -17.38
CA GLN A 101 -2.43 17.57 -17.04
C GLN A 101 -2.44 16.82 -15.71
N LEU A 102 -1.35 16.11 -15.38
CA LEU A 102 -1.22 15.48 -14.06
C LEU A 102 -1.26 16.51 -12.94
N LYS A 103 -0.53 17.62 -13.11
CA LYS A 103 -0.50 18.71 -12.13
C LYS A 103 -1.85 19.40 -12.02
N GLU A 104 -2.50 19.70 -13.14
CA GLU A 104 -3.83 20.33 -13.15
C GLU A 104 -4.88 19.46 -12.42
N ARG A 105 -4.86 18.15 -12.69
CA ARG A 105 -5.88 17.23 -12.15
C ARG A 105 -5.62 16.82 -10.70
N PHE A 106 -4.36 16.55 -10.35
CA PHE A 106 -3.98 15.95 -9.07
C PHE A 106 -3.15 16.88 -8.17
N GLY A 107 -2.37 17.81 -8.74
CA GLY A 107 -1.53 18.76 -8.00
C GLY A 107 -2.29 19.99 -7.50
N ARG A 108 -3.53 19.81 -7.02
CA ARG A 108 -4.38 20.92 -6.54
C ARG A 108 -4.09 21.22 -5.08
N ASP A 109 -3.12 22.11 -4.84
CA ASP A 109 -2.66 22.49 -3.49
C ASP A 109 -3.82 22.98 -2.61
N ASN A 110 -4.73 23.78 -3.15
CA ASN A 110 -5.91 24.26 -2.41
C ASN A 110 -6.82 23.12 -1.93
N LEU A 111 -7.00 22.07 -2.74
CA LEU A 111 -7.78 20.90 -2.36
C LEU A 111 -7.06 20.09 -1.28
N LEU A 112 -5.73 19.97 -1.38
CA LEU A 112 -4.92 19.30 -0.39
C LEU A 112 -5.01 20.01 0.97
N VAL A 113 -4.92 21.34 0.99
CA VAL A 113 -5.14 22.16 2.21
C VAL A 113 -6.53 21.91 2.79
N GLN A 114 -7.58 21.91 1.95
CA GLN A 114 -8.95 21.63 2.42
C GLN A 114 -9.11 20.22 3.00
N ILE A 115 -8.48 19.21 2.41
CA ILE A 115 -8.47 17.84 2.91
C ILE A 115 -7.83 17.82 4.30
N TYR A 116 -6.63 18.39 4.46
CA TYR A 116 -5.96 18.42 5.76
C TYR A 116 -6.75 19.18 6.82
N VAL A 117 -7.33 20.33 6.49
CA VAL A 117 -8.18 21.08 7.43
C VAL A 117 -9.39 20.25 7.85
N ARG A 118 -10.07 19.59 6.91
CA ARG A 118 -11.20 18.71 7.20
C ARG A 118 -10.78 17.54 8.08
N ASP A 119 -9.65 16.92 7.80
CA ASP A 119 -9.19 15.73 8.52
C ASP A 119 -8.76 16.12 9.97
N LEU A 120 -8.12 17.29 10.16
CA LEU A 120 -7.89 17.89 11.48
C LEU A 120 -9.19 18.14 12.23
N LEU A 121 -10.18 18.79 11.60
CA LEU A 121 -11.46 19.09 12.24
C LEU A 121 -12.21 17.80 12.62
N SER A 122 -12.20 16.79 11.74
CA SER A 122 -12.78 15.47 12.00
C SER A 122 -12.13 14.80 13.22
N MET A 123 -10.81 14.91 13.36
CA MET A 123 -10.08 14.40 14.52
C MET A 123 -10.46 15.12 15.81
N VAL A 124 -10.54 16.45 15.80
CA VAL A 124 -10.94 17.26 16.98
C VAL A 124 -12.36 16.89 17.43
N VAL A 125 -13.30 16.76 16.48
CA VAL A 125 -14.68 16.38 16.78
C VAL A 125 -14.76 14.96 17.38
N LYS A 126 -14.05 13.99 16.79
CA LYS A 126 -13.98 12.62 17.34
C LYS A 126 -13.43 12.59 18.76
N ASN A 127 -12.38 13.37 19.03
CA ASN A 127 -11.76 13.48 20.36
C ASN A 127 -12.69 14.14 21.40
N ALA A 128 -13.46 15.15 20.99
CA ALA A 128 -14.46 15.77 21.85
C ALA A 128 -15.62 14.81 22.18
N ALA A 129 -16.07 14.02 21.19
CA ALA A 129 -17.14 13.05 21.35
C ALA A 129 -16.75 11.83 22.21
N SER A 130 -15.47 11.47 22.27
CA SER A 130 -14.95 10.33 23.06
C SER A 130 -14.83 10.59 24.58
N GLY A 131 -15.59 11.55 25.12
CA GLY A 131 -15.74 11.76 26.56
C GLY A 131 -14.45 12.17 27.29
N HIS A 132 -13.52 12.82 26.60
CA HIS A 132 -12.22 13.26 27.16
C HIS A 132 -11.30 12.12 27.65
N THR A 133 -11.42 10.92 27.07
CA THR A 133 -10.29 9.99 27.09
C THR A 133 -9.15 10.66 26.34
N LYS A 134 -8.16 11.22 27.07
CA LYS A 134 -6.97 11.85 26.49
C LYS A 134 -6.23 10.80 25.68
N LYS A 135 -6.56 10.68 24.39
CA LYS A 135 -5.70 9.99 23.44
C LYS A 135 -4.40 10.79 23.37
N ASP A 136 -3.28 10.08 23.45
CA ASP A 136 -1.98 10.71 23.34
C ASP A 136 -1.88 11.46 22.00
N LEU A 137 -1.32 12.66 22.03
CA LEU A 137 -1.19 13.54 20.86
C LEU A 137 -0.41 12.85 19.74
N ARG A 138 0.55 12.01 20.11
CA ARG A 138 1.33 11.21 19.15
C ARG A 138 0.45 10.26 18.35
N VAL A 139 -0.46 9.56 19.01
CA VAL A 139 -1.38 8.60 18.36
C VAL A 139 -2.33 9.33 17.42
N LEU A 140 -2.77 10.53 17.79
CA LEU A 140 -3.62 11.37 16.95
C LEU A 140 -2.88 11.86 15.70
N TYR A 141 -1.59 12.19 15.82
CA TYR A 141 -0.78 12.62 14.68
C TYR A 141 -0.50 11.47 13.70
N ASP A 142 -0.32 10.26 14.20
CA ASP A 142 -0.11 9.06 13.37
C ASP A 142 -1.39 8.66 12.58
N GLU A 143 -2.57 9.13 12.99
CA GLU A 143 -3.86 8.90 12.33
C GLU A 143 -4.19 9.92 11.21
N LEU A 144 -3.40 11.00 11.07
CA LEU A 144 -3.57 12.07 10.08
C LEU A 144 -2.83 11.79 8.76
#